data_AF-A0A7C6R3H4-F1
#
_entry.id   AF-A0A7C6R3H4-F1
#
_cell.length_a   1.000
_cell.length_b   1.000
_cell.length_c   1.000
_cell.angle_alpha   90.00
_cell.angle_beta   90.00
_cell.angle_gamma   90.00
#
_symmetry.space_group_name_H-M   'P 1'
#
loop_
_entity.id
_entity.type
_entity.pdbx_description
1 polymer ?
#
loop_
_entity_poly.entity_id
_entity_poly.type
_entity_poly.pdbx_seq_one_letter_code
_entity_poly.pdbx_strand_id
1 'polypeptide(L)'
;MVLRKKTGVTADCNPADLMFGLAVGRFIMAHTDLLAFWSRLKADGAARESDILASGAEELSSTIEEVNSSVEEAAAAHHHLDELVRSNRMAMAEMEGLLGGVAKSIEDVGAHLLEVSQRFQQVNAIGEEVAGIADQTNLLALNAAIEAARAGEKGRGFAVVAQEVRKLAGKTKDAVANVKSLASEMGQFADAANLRSKVVKESFHGYAGKVSSVVESLSESMDQMESATIALDGITRAMNQISDTAATFALSSQRLAELTAFGEACILNAARVREAALPVLEDLLAGLTEDTAVHTLAARLYDHARFINDAVAQSGKNIKLPDHTECAFGQWYSGDGGSRFGQLAAWRAIDEPHRRVHVAGAALAREATAEAAENLAQASMDLLRLFVALKREIAGMK
;
A
#
# COMPACT_ATOMS: atom_id res chain seq x y z
N MET A 1 -6.90 28.52 63.59
CA MET A 1 -7.30 29.07 64.91
C MET A 1 -7.09 30.57 64.85
N VAL A 2 -8.06 31.36 64.40
CA VAL A 2 -9.15 31.92 65.22
C VAL A 2 -10.44 32.00 64.40
N LEU A 3 -11.39 31.08 64.63
CA LEU A 3 -12.81 31.31 64.33
C LEU A 3 -13.46 31.92 65.58
N ARG A 4 -13.23 33.22 65.82
CA ARG A 4 -13.95 33.95 66.88
C ARG A 4 -15.19 34.61 66.30
N LYS A 5 -16.33 34.17 66.84
CA LYS A 5 -17.55 34.94 67.15
C LYS A 5 -17.69 36.28 66.42
N LYS A 6 -18.51 36.29 65.37
CA LYS A 6 -19.22 37.49 64.89
C LYS A 6 -20.73 37.26 64.84
N THR A 7 -21.29 36.69 65.89
CA THR A 7 -22.68 36.85 66.33
C THR A 7 -22.73 36.41 67.79
N GLY A 8 -23.50 37.09 68.64
CA GLY A 8 -23.70 36.75 70.06
C GLY A 8 -24.54 35.50 70.26
N VAL A 9 -24.21 34.41 69.55
CA VAL A 9 -24.80 33.09 69.73
C VAL A 9 -23.66 32.21 70.23
N THR A 10 -23.80 31.68 71.45
CA THR A 10 -23.10 30.45 71.82
C THR A 10 -23.52 29.42 70.77
N ALA A 11 -22.62 29.11 69.82
CA ALA A 11 -22.88 28.06 68.85
C ALA A 11 -22.81 26.72 69.59
N ASP A 12 -23.89 26.38 70.31
CA ASP A 12 -24.25 25.00 70.56
C ASP A 12 -24.43 24.39 69.17
N CYS A 13 -23.37 23.75 68.67
CA CYS A 13 -23.44 23.00 67.44
C CYS A 13 -24.45 21.88 67.69
N ASN A 14 -25.64 21.99 67.10
CA ASN A 14 -26.68 20.98 67.21
C ASN A 14 -26.05 19.63 66.82
N PRO A 15 -26.11 18.58 67.68
CA PRO A 15 -25.52 17.27 67.39
C PRO A 15 -25.92 16.72 66.00
N ALA A 16 -27.13 17.03 65.54
CA ALA A 16 -27.62 16.65 64.22
C ALA A 16 -26.87 17.33 63.07
N ASP A 17 -26.50 18.60 63.23
CA ASP A 17 -25.74 19.35 62.22
C ASP A 17 -24.29 18.87 62.15
N LEU A 18 -23.70 18.50 63.28
CA LEU A 18 -22.37 17.88 63.36
C LEU A 18 -22.37 16.51 62.67
N MET A 19 -23.34 15.64 62.98
CA MET A 19 -23.50 14.33 62.34
C MET A 19 -23.66 14.43 60.83
N PHE A 20 -24.49 15.36 60.34
CA PHE A 20 -24.64 15.58 58.92
C PHE A 20 -23.33 16.04 58.27
N GLY A 21 -22.57 16.92 58.93
CA GLY A 21 -21.24 17.33 58.46
C GLY A 21 -20.24 16.16 58.35
N LEU A 22 -20.26 15.24 59.31
CA LEU A 22 -19.43 14.03 59.28
C LEU A 22 -19.83 13.06 58.17
N ALA A 23 -21.14 12.88 57.96
CA ALA A 23 -21.65 12.07 56.86
C ALA A 23 -21.25 12.64 55.49
N VAL A 24 -21.29 13.96 55.33
CA VAL A 24 -20.75 14.66 54.14
C VAL A 24 -19.25 14.39 53.98
N GLY A 25 -18.47 14.48 55.06
CA GLY A 25 -17.02 14.19 55.02
C GLY A 25 -16.73 12.74 54.58
N ARG A 26 -17.45 11.76 55.15
CA ARG A 26 -17.36 10.34 54.76
C ARG A 26 -17.75 10.11 53.30
N PHE A 27 -18.82 10.76 52.84
CA PHE A 27 -19.25 10.68 51.46
C PHE A 27 -18.21 11.25 50.50
N ILE A 28 -17.64 12.41 50.82
CA ILE A 28 -16.56 13.03 50.01
C ILE A 28 -15.33 12.13 49.95
N MET A 29 -14.97 11.44 51.04
CA MET A 29 -13.88 10.46 50.99
C MET A 29 -14.20 9.27 50.08
N ALA A 30 -15.39 8.69 50.20
CA ALA A 30 -15.81 7.58 49.32
C ALA A 30 -15.82 8.02 47.84
N HIS A 31 -16.28 9.24 47.56
CA HIS A 31 -16.19 9.84 46.22
C HIS A 31 -14.73 10.03 45.77
N THR A 32 -13.85 10.46 46.66
CA THR A 32 -12.41 10.63 46.36
C THR A 32 -11.75 9.29 46.04
N ASP A 33 -12.08 8.23 46.77
CA ASP A 33 -11.63 6.87 46.50
C ASP A 33 -12.14 6.35 45.15
N LEU A 34 -13.40 6.67 44.80
CA LEU A 34 -13.96 6.38 43.48
C LEU A 34 -13.23 7.13 42.35
N LEU A 35 -12.89 8.41 42.53
CA LEU A 35 -12.11 9.17 41.54
C LEU A 35 -10.70 8.57 41.36
N ALA A 36 -10.07 8.09 42.44
CA ALA A 36 -8.80 7.39 42.36
C ALA A 36 -8.92 6.08 41.56
N PHE A 37 -9.98 5.32 41.80
CA PHE A 37 -10.26 4.10 41.06
C PHE A 37 -10.52 4.38 39.57
N TRP A 38 -11.33 5.38 39.26
CA TRP A 38 -11.57 5.83 37.88
C TRP A 38 -10.27 6.24 37.19
N SER A 39 -9.42 7.02 37.89
CA SER A 39 -8.11 7.44 37.39
C SER A 39 -7.20 6.25 37.08
N ARG A 40 -7.23 5.21 37.92
CA ARG A 40 -6.49 3.95 37.67
C ARG A 40 -6.94 3.26 36.40
N LEU A 41 -8.25 3.09 36.21
CA LEU A 41 -8.78 2.43 35.01
C LEU A 41 -8.40 3.17 33.72
N LYS A 42 -8.42 4.51 33.75
CA LYS A 42 -7.97 5.33 32.62
C LYS A 42 -6.46 5.24 32.38
N ALA A 43 -5.65 5.27 33.44
CA ALA A 43 -4.19 5.13 33.34
C ALA A 43 -3.76 3.76 32.79
N ASP A 44 -4.39 2.68 33.26
CA ASP A 44 -4.12 1.33 32.77
C ASP A 44 -4.50 1.18 31.29
N GLY A 45 -5.61 1.79 30.86
CA GLY A 45 -6.02 1.83 29.46
C GLY A 45 -5.03 2.61 28.59
N ALA A 46 -4.64 3.81 29.04
CA ALA A 46 -3.68 4.66 28.36
C ALA A 46 -2.29 4.01 28.24
N ALA A 47 -1.83 3.31 29.28
CA ALA A 47 -0.55 2.59 29.25
C ALA A 47 -0.54 1.49 28.17
N ARG A 48 -1.60 0.69 28.07
CA ARG A 48 -1.70 -0.35 27.02
C ARG A 48 -1.72 0.24 25.61
N GLU A 49 -2.46 1.33 25.42
CA GLU A 49 -2.52 2.02 24.13
C GLU A 49 -1.18 2.68 23.78
N SER A 50 -0.48 3.23 24.78
CA SER A 50 0.88 3.78 24.64
C SER A 50 1.88 2.75 24.14
N ASP A 51 1.86 1.54 24.71
CA ASP A 51 2.75 0.44 24.33
C ASP A 51 2.51 0.00 22.87
N ILE A 52 1.24 -0.14 22.48
CA ILE A 52 0.86 -0.50 21.10
C ILE A 52 1.33 0.56 20.10
N LEU A 53 1.16 1.85 20.43
CA LEU A 53 1.60 2.94 19.57
C LEU A 53 3.13 3.04 19.48
N ALA A 54 3.84 2.78 20.58
CA ALA A 54 5.30 2.76 20.58
C ALA A 54 5.85 1.63 19.68
N SER A 55 5.37 0.40 19.87
CA SER A 55 5.79 -0.73 19.04
C SER A 55 5.39 -0.54 17.58
N GLY A 56 4.20 0.01 17.32
CA GLY A 56 3.75 0.32 15.96
C GLY A 56 4.60 1.38 15.28
N ALA A 57 5.07 2.40 16.02
CA ALA A 57 5.98 3.39 15.47
C ALA A 57 7.34 2.78 15.08
N GLU A 58 7.91 1.92 15.94
CA GLU A 58 9.18 1.22 15.66
C GLU A 58 9.07 0.29 14.43
N GLU A 59 7.98 -0.49 14.34
CA GLU A 59 7.72 -1.37 13.21
C GLU A 59 7.57 -0.59 11.89
N LEU A 60 6.85 0.54 11.94
CA LEU A 60 6.71 1.43 10.78
C LEU A 60 8.07 2.01 10.37
N SER A 61 8.90 2.47 11.32
CA SER A 61 10.25 2.97 11.01
C SER A 61 11.12 1.92 10.32
N SER A 62 11.13 0.68 10.82
CA SER A 62 11.86 -0.42 10.18
C SER A 62 11.32 -0.71 8.77
N THR A 63 10.00 -0.72 8.59
CA THR A 63 9.37 -0.97 7.29
C THR A 63 9.70 0.15 6.29
N ILE A 64 9.73 1.40 6.73
CA ILE A 64 10.10 2.55 5.89
C ILE A 64 11.54 2.40 5.39
N GLU A 65 12.48 2.02 6.26
CA GLU A 65 13.88 1.82 5.88
C GLU A 65 14.03 0.71 4.82
N GLU A 66 13.37 -0.43 5.03
CA GLU A 66 13.38 -1.56 4.09
C GLU A 66 12.77 -1.20 2.73
N VAL A 67 11.62 -0.52 2.74
CA VAL A 67 10.96 -0.10 1.50
C VAL A 67 11.78 0.96 0.77
N ASN A 68 12.37 1.93 1.47
CA ASN A 68 13.23 2.93 0.85
C ASN A 68 14.45 2.29 0.17
N SER A 69 15.11 1.34 0.84
CA SER A 69 16.21 0.57 0.22
C SER A 69 15.74 -0.16 -1.04
N SER A 70 14.55 -0.77 -0.99
CA SER A 70 13.97 -1.46 -2.13
C SER A 70 13.63 -0.51 -3.30
N VAL A 71 13.16 0.71 -2.99
CA VAL A 71 12.88 1.76 -3.98
C VAL A 71 14.18 2.24 -4.64
N GLU A 72 15.26 2.42 -3.88
CA GLU A 72 16.56 2.81 -4.42
C GLU A 72 17.13 1.74 -5.36
N GLU A 73 17.08 0.46 -4.96
CA GLU A 73 17.48 -0.66 -5.81
C GLU A 73 16.64 -0.75 -7.08
N ALA A 74 15.32 -0.60 -6.96
CA ALA A 74 14.40 -0.61 -8.10
C ALA A 74 14.68 0.56 -9.05
N ALA A 75 14.94 1.77 -8.52
CA ALA A 75 15.28 2.94 -9.32
C ALA A 75 16.60 2.75 -10.08
N ALA A 76 17.62 2.18 -9.43
CA ALA A 76 18.89 1.86 -10.08
C ALA A 76 18.72 0.81 -11.20
N ALA A 77 17.96 -0.26 -10.94
CA ALA A 77 17.63 -1.27 -11.94
C ALA A 77 16.85 -0.68 -13.12
N HIS A 78 15.90 0.21 -12.85
CA HIS A 78 15.15 0.93 -13.87
C HIS A 78 16.05 1.81 -14.75
N HIS A 79 16.97 2.57 -14.15
CA HIS A 79 17.92 3.37 -14.93
C HIS A 79 18.80 2.49 -15.83
N HIS A 80 19.25 1.34 -15.33
CA HIS A 80 20.04 0.41 -16.13
C HIS A 80 19.24 -0.20 -17.30
N LEU A 81 17.97 -0.52 -17.08
CA LEU A 81 17.09 -0.98 -18.15
C LEU A 81 16.88 0.08 -19.23
N ASP A 82 16.86 1.38 -18.87
CA ASP A 82 16.62 2.48 -19.82
C ASP A 82 17.78 2.56 -20.80
N GLU A 83 19.00 2.49 -20.25
CA GLU A 83 20.24 2.43 -21.03
C GLU A 83 20.27 1.23 -21.97
N LEU A 84 19.86 0.04 -21.50
CA LEU A 84 19.81 -1.18 -22.31
C LEU A 84 18.80 -1.07 -23.45
N VAL A 85 17.59 -0.58 -23.17
CA VAL A 85 16.54 -0.38 -24.19
C VAL A 85 17.01 0.64 -25.23
N ARG A 86 17.61 1.75 -24.79
CA ARG A 86 18.17 2.76 -25.69
C ARG A 86 19.30 2.20 -26.55
N SER A 87 20.21 1.43 -25.97
CA SER A 87 21.30 0.77 -26.69
C SER A 87 20.76 -0.22 -27.73
N ASN A 88 19.81 -1.07 -27.34
CA ASN A 88 19.18 -2.02 -28.26
C ASN A 88 18.45 -1.31 -29.40
N ARG A 89 17.79 -0.17 -29.14
CA ARG A 89 17.13 0.61 -30.19
C ARG A 89 18.14 1.15 -31.21
N MET A 90 19.30 1.62 -30.76
CA MET A 90 20.38 2.04 -31.67
C MET A 90 20.90 0.87 -32.51
N ALA A 91 21.12 -0.29 -31.88
CA ALA A 91 21.56 -1.50 -32.58
C ALA A 91 20.52 -1.98 -33.62
N MET A 92 19.23 -1.89 -33.32
CA MET A 92 18.17 -2.22 -34.27
C MET A 92 18.12 -1.25 -35.45
N ALA A 93 18.32 0.05 -35.21
CA ALA A 93 18.40 1.05 -36.29
C ALA A 93 19.60 0.81 -37.21
N GLU A 94 20.76 0.42 -36.66
CA GLU A 94 21.92 0.01 -37.45
C GLU A 94 21.62 -1.24 -38.28
N MET A 95 20.98 -2.24 -37.67
CA MET A 95 20.58 -3.47 -38.34
C MET A 95 19.61 -3.20 -39.50
N GLU A 96 18.64 -2.31 -39.31
CA GLU A 96 17.72 -1.88 -40.37
C GLU A 96 18.48 -1.26 -41.56
N GLY A 97 19.48 -0.41 -41.28
CA GLY A 97 20.36 0.16 -42.29
C GLY A 97 21.17 -0.90 -43.06
N LEU A 98 21.75 -1.88 -42.34
CA LEU A 98 22.49 -2.99 -42.96
C LEU A 98 21.60 -3.86 -43.85
N LEU A 99 20.39 -4.19 -43.38
CA LEU A 99 19.42 -4.96 -44.16
C LEU A 99 19.01 -4.22 -45.44
N GLY A 100 18.79 -2.90 -45.35
CA GLY A 100 18.54 -2.06 -46.52
C GLY A 100 19.69 -2.07 -47.53
N GLY A 101 20.94 -2.00 -47.05
CA GLY A 101 22.13 -2.10 -47.88
C GLY A 101 22.28 -3.45 -48.59
N VAL A 102 21.99 -4.55 -47.89
CA VAL A 102 22.01 -5.90 -48.48
C VAL A 102 20.89 -6.07 -49.50
N ALA A 103 19.68 -5.59 -49.20
CA ALA A 103 18.56 -5.64 -50.15
C ALA A 103 18.90 -4.95 -51.47
N LYS A 104 19.54 -3.78 -51.41
CA LYS A 104 20.03 -3.08 -52.60
C LYS A 104 21.10 -3.87 -53.36
N SER A 105 22.08 -4.44 -52.64
CA SER A 105 23.12 -5.27 -53.27
C SER A 105 22.55 -6.50 -53.99
N ILE A 106 21.50 -7.11 -53.45
CA ILE A 106 20.81 -8.24 -54.07
C ILE A 106 20.08 -7.81 -55.37
N GLU A 107 19.49 -6.62 -55.39
CA GLU A 107 18.89 -6.04 -56.59
C GLU A 107 19.94 -5.80 -57.69
N ASP A 108 21.09 -5.24 -57.33
CA ASP A 108 22.20 -5.01 -58.25
C ASP A 108 22.73 -6.33 -58.84
N VAL A 109 22.89 -7.37 -58.00
CA VAL A 109 23.27 -8.73 -58.46
C VAL A 109 22.23 -9.30 -59.43
N GLY A 110 20.94 -9.13 -59.13
CA GLY A 110 19.86 -9.58 -60.03
C GLY A 110 19.92 -8.90 -61.39
N ALA A 111 20.18 -7.59 -61.43
CA ALA A 111 20.34 -6.83 -62.67
C ALA A 111 21.56 -7.30 -63.48
N HIS A 112 22.70 -7.52 -62.84
CA HIS A 112 23.90 -8.03 -63.50
C HIS A 112 23.72 -9.44 -64.05
N LEU A 113 23.03 -10.34 -63.34
CA LEU A 113 22.74 -11.69 -63.83
C LEU A 113 21.82 -11.68 -65.04
N LEU A 114 20.87 -10.74 -65.11
CA LEU A 114 20.03 -10.54 -66.28
C LEU A 114 20.87 -10.10 -67.50
N GLU A 115 21.80 -9.16 -67.30
CA GLU A 115 22.71 -8.70 -68.35
C GLU A 115 23.62 -9.85 -68.85
N VAL A 116 24.15 -10.66 -67.92
CA VAL A 116 24.97 -11.83 -68.26
C VAL A 116 24.18 -12.85 -69.08
N SER A 117 22.92 -13.13 -68.70
CA SER A 117 22.03 -14.03 -69.44
C SER A 117 21.79 -13.52 -70.88
N GLN A 118 21.56 -12.21 -71.05
CA GLN A 118 21.42 -11.58 -72.37
C GLN A 118 22.70 -11.66 -73.21
N ARG A 119 23.88 -11.45 -72.61
CA ARG A 119 25.17 -11.58 -73.32
C ARG A 119 25.39 -13.01 -73.82
N PHE A 120 25.03 -14.03 -73.05
CA PHE A 120 25.14 -15.43 -73.52
C PHE A 120 24.13 -15.77 -74.62
N GLN A 121 22.93 -15.17 -74.62
CA GLN A 121 22.01 -15.27 -75.75
C GLN A 121 22.60 -14.66 -77.03
N GLN A 122 23.28 -13.51 -76.92
CA GLN A 122 23.99 -12.90 -78.05
C GLN A 122 25.14 -13.78 -78.56
N VAL A 123 25.91 -14.40 -77.65
CA VAL A 123 26.98 -15.34 -78.02
C VAL A 123 26.40 -16.55 -78.78
N ASN A 124 25.25 -17.07 -78.36
CA ASN A 124 24.56 -18.14 -79.08
C ASN A 124 24.14 -17.74 -80.50
N ALA A 125 23.62 -16.52 -80.66
CA ALA A 125 23.24 -15.98 -81.98
C ALA A 125 24.46 -15.80 -82.90
N ILE A 126 25.57 -15.25 -82.38
CA ILE A 126 26.83 -15.13 -83.12
C ILE A 126 27.36 -16.52 -83.49
N GLY A 127 27.29 -17.49 -82.56
CA GLY A 127 27.66 -18.88 -82.84
C GLY A 127 26.86 -19.46 -84.00
N GLU A 128 25.55 -19.22 -84.05
CA GLU A 128 24.69 -19.69 -85.14
C GLU A 128 25.05 -19.08 -86.51
N GLU A 129 25.38 -17.78 -86.53
CA GLU A 129 25.88 -17.10 -87.73
C GLU A 129 27.20 -17.71 -88.22
N VAL A 130 28.17 -17.93 -87.32
CA VAL A 130 29.48 -18.51 -87.67
C VAL A 130 29.34 -19.97 -88.12
N ALA A 131 28.44 -20.75 -87.53
CA ALA A 131 28.11 -22.09 -88.02
C ALA A 131 27.59 -22.04 -89.46
N GLY A 132 26.72 -21.08 -89.78
CA GLY A 132 26.24 -20.82 -91.14
C GLY A 132 27.38 -20.48 -92.11
N ILE A 133 28.32 -19.63 -91.71
CA ILE A 133 29.52 -19.30 -92.51
C ILE A 133 30.40 -20.55 -92.71
N ALA A 134 30.59 -21.37 -91.68
CA ALA A 134 31.37 -22.61 -91.78
C ALA A 134 30.71 -23.61 -92.74
N ASP A 135 29.38 -23.74 -92.71
CA ASP A 135 28.63 -24.61 -93.65
C ASP A 135 28.73 -24.09 -95.09
N GLN A 136 28.60 -22.78 -95.31
CA GLN A 136 28.82 -22.16 -96.63
C GLN A 136 30.25 -22.38 -97.13
N THR A 137 31.25 -22.21 -96.26
CA THR A 137 32.68 -22.41 -96.58
C THR A 137 32.96 -23.86 -96.91
N ASN A 138 32.36 -24.81 -96.18
CA ASN A 138 32.46 -26.24 -96.45
C ASN A 138 31.83 -26.61 -97.80
N LEU A 139 30.69 -26.00 -98.17
CA LEU A 139 30.06 -26.18 -99.48
C LEU A 139 30.89 -25.58 -100.62
N LEU A 140 31.45 -24.38 -100.43
CA LEU A 140 32.36 -23.75 -101.39
C LEU A 140 33.62 -24.59 -101.61
N ALA A 141 34.22 -25.10 -100.53
CA ALA A 141 35.39 -25.97 -100.58
C ALA A 141 35.08 -27.32 -101.25
N LEU A 142 33.89 -27.87 -101.03
CA LEU A 142 33.42 -29.07 -101.73
C LEU A 142 33.29 -28.82 -103.25
N ASN A 143 32.66 -27.72 -103.64
CA ASN A 143 32.53 -27.34 -105.05
C ASN A 143 33.90 -27.13 -105.71
N ALA A 144 34.84 -26.47 -105.01
CA ALA A 144 36.21 -26.29 -105.46
C ALA A 144 36.97 -27.62 -105.59
N ALA A 145 36.77 -28.57 -104.66
CA ALA A 145 37.37 -29.90 -104.73
C ALA A 145 36.85 -30.72 -105.93
N ILE A 146 35.54 -30.61 -106.23
CA ILE A 146 34.93 -31.23 -107.41
C ILE A 146 35.53 -30.65 -108.70
N GLU A 147 35.63 -29.33 -108.81
CA GLU A 147 36.16 -28.69 -110.01
C GLU A 147 37.67 -28.94 -110.18
N ALA A 148 38.42 -29.01 -109.08
CA ALA A 148 39.83 -29.40 -109.07
C ALA A 148 40.03 -30.86 -109.54
N ALA A 149 39.14 -31.78 -109.16
CA ALA A 149 39.14 -33.15 -109.67
C ALA A 149 38.80 -33.21 -111.17
N ARG A 150 37.91 -32.33 -111.64
CA ARG A 150 37.51 -32.21 -113.05
C ARG A 150 38.63 -31.69 -113.96
N ALA A 151 39.53 -30.86 -113.43
CA ALA A 151 40.71 -30.35 -114.13
C ALA A 151 41.88 -31.35 -114.24
N GLY A 152 41.75 -32.56 -113.69
CA GLY A 152 42.75 -33.64 -113.80
C GLY A 152 44.12 -33.28 -113.19
N GLU A 153 45.21 -33.58 -113.91
CA GLU A 153 46.60 -33.35 -113.46
C GLU A 153 46.89 -31.88 -113.10
N LYS A 154 46.29 -30.92 -113.81
CA LYS A 154 46.48 -29.47 -113.59
C LYS A 154 45.79 -28.98 -112.31
N GLY A 155 44.83 -29.74 -111.76
CA GLY A 155 44.03 -29.37 -110.58
C GLY A 155 44.54 -29.93 -109.24
N ARG A 156 45.57 -30.80 -109.22
CA ARG A 156 46.03 -31.48 -107.99
C ARG A 156 46.36 -30.53 -106.83
N GLY A 157 47.03 -29.41 -107.10
CA GLY A 157 47.35 -28.41 -106.07
C GLY A 157 46.10 -27.76 -105.46
N PHE A 158 45.11 -27.42 -106.30
CA PHE A 158 43.84 -26.86 -105.86
C PHE A 158 42.98 -27.86 -105.09
N ALA A 159 43.03 -29.15 -105.46
CA ALA A 159 42.30 -30.20 -104.74
C ALA A 159 42.79 -30.34 -103.28
N VAL A 160 44.11 -30.27 -103.06
CA VAL A 160 44.69 -30.32 -101.71
C VAL A 160 44.26 -29.11 -100.87
N VAL A 161 44.31 -27.90 -101.44
CA VAL A 161 43.86 -26.68 -100.76
C VAL A 161 42.37 -26.76 -100.42
N ALA A 162 41.53 -27.18 -101.37
CA ALA A 162 40.09 -27.32 -101.16
C ALA A 162 39.77 -28.35 -100.05
N GLN A 163 40.51 -29.45 -99.98
CA GLN A 163 40.35 -30.45 -98.94
C GLN A 163 40.76 -29.93 -97.55
N GLU A 164 41.81 -29.12 -97.46
CA GLU A 164 42.24 -28.47 -96.21
C GLU A 164 41.25 -27.37 -95.76
N VAL A 165 40.73 -26.55 -96.68
CA VAL A 165 39.67 -25.56 -96.37
C VAL A 165 38.42 -26.26 -95.86
N ARG A 166 38.03 -27.38 -96.48
CA ARG A 166 36.88 -28.18 -96.04
C ARG A 166 37.06 -28.74 -94.63
N LYS A 167 38.26 -29.25 -94.33
CA LYS A 167 38.63 -29.73 -92.99
C LYS A 167 38.63 -28.60 -91.96
N LEU A 168 39.09 -27.40 -92.34
CA LEU A 168 39.07 -26.23 -91.48
C LEU A 168 37.64 -25.76 -91.19
N ALA A 169 36.77 -25.74 -92.19
CA ALA A 169 35.35 -25.43 -92.02
C ALA A 169 34.64 -26.43 -91.09
N GLY A 170 34.95 -27.73 -91.20
CA GLY A 170 34.46 -28.75 -90.26
C GLY A 170 34.93 -28.49 -88.82
N LYS A 171 36.22 -28.21 -88.62
CA LYS A 171 36.77 -27.85 -87.30
C LYS A 171 36.13 -26.58 -86.73
N THR A 172 35.84 -25.57 -87.57
CA THR A 172 35.15 -24.36 -87.15
C THR A 172 33.74 -24.69 -86.65
N LYS A 173 33.01 -25.56 -87.35
CA LYS A 173 31.67 -26.00 -86.93
C LYS A 173 31.69 -26.71 -85.58
N ASP A 174 32.66 -27.61 -85.36
CA ASP A 174 32.84 -28.31 -84.08
C ASP A 174 33.18 -27.33 -82.95
N ALA A 175 34.08 -26.37 -83.21
CA ALA A 175 34.44 -25.35 -82.23
C ALA A 175 33.25 -24.45 -81.86
N VAL A 176 32.44 -24.06 -82.85
CA VAL A 176 31.21 -23.28 -82.65
C VAL A 176 30.18 -24.07 -81.85
N ALA A 177 30.02 -25.37 -82.11
CA ALA A 177 29.12 -26.23 -81.33
C ALA A 177 29.54 -26.27 -79.84
N ASN A 178 30.84 -26.34 -79.56
CA ASN A 178 31.35 -26.27 -78.18
C ASN A 178 31.08 -24.90 -77.54
N VAL A 179 31.28 -23.80 -78.27
CA VAL A 179 30.95 -22.44 -77.77
C VAL A 179 29.47 -22.30 -77.46
N LYS A 180 28.58 -22.83 -78.32
CA LYS A 180 27.12 -22.82 -78.10
C LYS A 180 26.73 -23.63 -76.86
N SER A 181 27.36 -24.79 -76.64
CA SER A 181 27.16 -25.58 -75.42
C SER A 181 27.57 -24.79 -74.18
N LEU A 182 28.77 -24.20 -74.18
CA LEU A 182 29.27 -23.42 -73.05
C LEU A 182 28.40 -22.18 -72.78
N ALA A 183 27.96 -21.46 -73.82
CA ALA A 183 27.09 -20.31 -73.68
C ALA A 183 25.70 -20.70 -73.13
N SER A 184 25.15 -21.84 -73.56
CA SER A 184 23.92 -22.40 -73.00
C SER A 184 24.08 -22.75 -71.51
N GLU A 185 25.15 -23.44 -71.14
CA GLU A 185 25.44 -23.77 -69.73
C GLU A 185 25.58 -22.51 -68.87
N MET A 186 26.27 -21.48 -69.37
CA MET A 186 26.43 -20.22 -68.64
C MET A 186 25.14 -19.41 -68.52
N GLY A 187 24.28 -19.46 -69.54
CA GLY A 187 22.91 -18.90 -69.48
C GLY A 187 22.08 -19.58 -68.39
N GLN A 188 22.09 -20.92 -68.36
CA GLN A 188 21.41 -21.68 -67.29
C GLN A 188 21.97 -21.37 -65.90
N PHE A 189 23.30 -21.19 -65.79
CA PHE A 189 23.94 -20.80 -64.53
C PHE A 189 23.49 -19.41 -64.08
N ALA A 190 23.43 -18.44 -64.99
CA ALA A 190 22.95 -17.08 -64.70
C ALA A 190 21.49 -17.07 -64.24
N ASP A 191 20.62 -17.83 -64.91
CA ASP A 191 19.21 -17.96 -64.55
C ASP A 191 19.04 -18.62 -63.17
N ALA A 192 19.79 -19.70 -62.89
CA ALA A 192 19.78 -20.37 -61.59
C ALA A 192 20.33 -19.48 -60.46
N ALA A 193 21.37 -18.69 -60.73
CA ALA A 193 21.89 -17.70 -59.79
C ALA A 193 20.86 -16.60 -59.52
N ASN A 194 20.13 -16.15 -60.54
CA ASN A 194 19.09 -15.12 -60.39
C ASN A 194 17.92 -15.63 -59.55
N LEU A 195 17.51 -16.89 -59.74
CA LEU A 195 16.50 -17.53 -58.90
C LEU A 195 16.94 -17.60 -57.44
N ARG A 196 18.20 -18.00 -57.18
CA ARG A 196 18.76 -18.00 -55.81
C ARG A 196 18.82 -16.60 -55.21
N SER A 197 19.18 -15.59 -55.99
CA SER A 197 19.18 -14.18 -55.57
C SER A 197 17.80 -13.73 -55.07
N LYS A 198 16.72 -14.14 -55.76
CA LYS A 198 15.34 -13.86 -55.32
C LYS A 198 14.99 -14.50 -53.97
N VAL A 199 15.40 -15.74 -53.73
CA VAL A 199 15.19 -16.43 -52.44
C VAL A 199 15.92 -15.73 -51.30
N VAL A 200 17.15 -15.26 -51.56
CA VAL A 200 17.91 -14.46 -50.59
C VAL A 200 17.18 -13.14 -50.32
N LYS A 201 16.67 -12.45 -51.35
CA LYS A 201 15.87 -11.21 -51.18
C LYS A 201 14.69 -11.42 -50.24
N GLU A 202 13.93 -12.48 -50.45
CA GLU A 202 12.74 -12.80 -49.64
C GLU A 202 13.12 -13.11 -48.18
N SER A 203 14.25 -13.82 -47.98
CA SER A 203 14.78 -14.08 -46.63
C SER A 203 15.14 -12.79 -45.88
N PHE A 204 15.80 -11.85 -46.56
CA PHE A 204 16.15 -10.54 -45.99
C PHE A 204 14.93 -9.68 -45.72
N HIS A 205 13.89 -9.77 -46.54
CA HIS A 205 12.60 -9.12 -46.26
C HIS A 205 11.98 -9.68 -44.96
N GLY A 206 12.04 -10.99 -44.74
CA GLY A 206 11.61 -11.62 -43.49
C GLY A 206 12.42 -11.15 -42.28
N TYR A 207 13.73 -10.96 -42.41
CA TYR A 207 14.56 -10.40 -41.33
C TYR A 207 14.20 -8.95 -41.02
N ALA A 208 13.92 -8.12 -42.03
CA ALA A 208 13.47 -6.75 -41.81
C ALA A 208 12.15 -6.71 -41.02
N GLY A 209 11.20 -7.59 -41.34
CA GLY A 209 9.96 -7.74 -40.56
C GLY A 209 10.22 -8.11 -39.08
N LYS A 210 11.18 -9.00 -38.82
CA LYS A 210 11.57 -9.35 -37.44
C LYS A 210 12.20 -8.17 -36.70
N VAL A 211 13.09 -7.41 -37.34
CA VAL A 211 13.67 -6.20 -36.75
C VAL A 211 12.58 -5.19 -36.40
N SER A 212 11.62 -4.98 -37.31
CA SER A 212 10.46 -4.10 -37.04
C SER A 212 9.66 -4.54 -35.80
N SER A 213 9.41 -5.85 -35.66
CA SER A 213 8.72 -6.39 -34.48
C SER A 213 9.52 -6.16 -33.19
N VAL A 214 10.85 -6.31 -33.22
CA VAL A 214 11.69 -6.04 -32.04
C VAL A 214 11.67 -4.55 -31.68
N VAL A 215 11.67 -3.65 -32.67
CA VAL A 215 11.54 -2.21 -32.43
C VAL A 215 10.20 -1.85 -31.78
N GLU A 216 9.11 -2.48 -32.20
CA GLU A 216 7.79 -2.30 -31.59
C GLU A 216 7.79 -2.77 -30.12
N SER A 217 8.33 -3.96 -29.83
CA SER A 217 8.46 -4.45 -28.45
C SER A 217 9.37 -3.58 -27.58
N LEU A 218 10.42 -2.98 -28.15
CA LEU A 218 11.26 -2.01 -27.43
C LEU A 218 10.49 -0.73 -27.12
N SER A 219 9.61 -0.27 -28.03
CA SER A 219 8.75 0.89 -27.76
C SER A 219 7.77 0.62 -26.61
N GLU A 220 7.10 -0.53 -26.61
CA GLU A 220 6.23 -0.94 -25.50
C GLU A 220 7.01 -1.02 -24.18
N SER A 221 8.25 -1.51 -24.22
CA SER A 221 9.12 -1.56 -23.05
C SER A 221 9.43 -0.16 -22.51
N MET A 222 9.64 0.84 -23.38
CA MET A 222 9.85 2.24 -22.96
C MET A 222 8.62 2.81 -22.25
N ASP A 223 7.41 2.55 -22.76
CA ASP A 223 6.16 3.02 -22.14
C ASP A 223 5.95 2.38 -20.75
N GLN A 224 6.29 1.09 -20.60
CA GLN A 224 6.27 0.40 -19.32
C GLN A 224 7.28 0.99 -18.33
N MET A 225 8.45 1.39 -18.82
CA MET A 225 9.49 2.03 -17.99
C MET A 225 9.09 3.42 -17.49
N GLU A 226 8.42 4.22 -18.32
CA GLU A 226 7.86 5.50 -17.88
C GLU A 226 6.81 5.28 -16.79
N SER A 227 5.90 4.32 -16.98
CA SER A 227 4.87 3.96 -16.00
C SER A 227 5.49 3.51 -14.67
N ALA A 228 6.56 2.72 -14.72
CA ALA A 228 7.25 2.25 -13.52
C ALA A 228 7.97 3.39 -12.77
N THR A 229 8.51 4.38 -13.49
CA THR A 229 9.11 5.58 -12.88
C THR A 229 8.06 6.37 -12.09
N ILE A 230 6.86 6.55 -12.65
CA ILE A 230 5.73 7.18 -11.96
C ILE A 230 5.33 6.38 -10.72
N ALA A 231 5.31 5.06 -10.81
CA ALA A 231 4.99 4.18 -9.68
C ALA A 231 6.01 4.31 -8.55
N LEU A 232 7.31 4.34 -8.85
CA LEU A 232 8.38 4.54 -7.86
C LEU A 232 8.23 5.89 -7.13
N ASP A 233 7.96 6.97 -7.85
CA ASP A 233 7.70 8.28 -7.23
C ASP A 233 6.44 8.26 -6.33
N GLY A 234 5.41 7.52 -6.74
CA GLY A 234 4.23 7.26 -5.92
C GLY A 234 4.54 6.54 -4.61
N ILE A 235 5.40 5.52 -4.66
CA ILE A 235 5.85 4.78 -3.47
C ILE A 235 6.64 5.70 -2.54
N THR A 236 7.58 6.50 -3.06
CA THR A 236 8.36 7.46 -2.27
C THR A 236 7.47 8.45 -1.53
N ARG A 237 6.43 8.99 -2.20
CA ARG A 237 5.45 9.87 -1.55
C ARG A 237 4.65 9.16 -0.46
N ALA A 238 4.25 7.91 -0.70
CA ALA A 238 3.57 7.11 0.32
C ALA A 238 4.47 6.85 1.54
N MET A 239 5.76 6.55 1.34
CA MET A 239 6.71 6.35 2.43
C MET A 239 6.88 7.60 3.30
N ASN A 240 6.97 8.78 2.69
CA ASN A 240 7.01 10.04 3.45
C ASN A 240 5.76 10.23 4.32
N GLN A 241 4.57 9.90 3.80
CA GLN A 241 3.33 9.98 4.58
C GLN A 241 3.28 8.95 5.72
N ILE A 242 3.81 7.74 5.50
CA ILE A 242 3.92 6.73 6.56
C ILE A 242 4.92 7.18 7.64
N SER A 243 6.01 7.85 7.24
CA SER A 243 6.96 8.45 8.18
C SER A 243 6.31 9.50 9.08
N ASP A 244 5.48 10.39 8.52
CA ASP A 244 4.72 11.37 9.31
C ASP A 244 3.72 10.67 10.27
N THR A 245 3.14 9.56 9.84
CA THR A 245 2.24 8.74 10.66
C THR A 245 2.99 8.08 11.82
N ALA A 246 4.17 7.51 11.57
CA ALA A 246 5.03 6.93 12.59
C ALA A 246 5.45 7.98 13.64
N ALA A 247 5.82 9.19 13.20
CA ALA A 247 6.11 10.30 14.10
C ALA A 247 4.90 10.70 14.96
N THR A 248 3.70 10.67 14.37
CA THR A 248 2.45 10.94 15.09
C THR A 248 2.15 9.85 16.14
N PHE A 249 2.45 8.58 15.84
CA PHE A 249 2.30 7.48 16.79
C PHE A 249 3.26 7.63 17.98
N ALA A 250 4.53 7.94 17.72
CA ALA A 250 5.52 8.20 18.76
C ALA A 250 5.09 9.36 19.68
N LEU A 251 4.62 10.47 19.10
CA LEU A 251 4.12 11.62 19.88
C LEU A 251 2.87 11.26 20.70
N SER A 252 1.97 10.45 20.13
CA SER A 252 0.75 10.02 20.82
C SER A 252 1.06 9.08 21.98
N SER A 253 2.01 8.16 21.80
CA SER A 253 2.55 7.32 22.87
C SER A 253 3.12 8.16 24.02
N GLN A 254 3.94 9.19 23.71
CA GLN A 254 4.46 10.10 24.73
C GLN A 254 3.35 10.82 25.52
N ARG A 255 2.30 11.29 24.84
CA ARG A 255 1.16 11.94 25.50
C ARG A 255 0.38 10.99 26.40
N LEU A 256 0.24 9.73 26.00
CA LEU A 256 -0.41 8.71 26.83
C LEU A 256 0.43 8.37 28.06
N ALA A 257 1.75 8.32 27.94
CA ALA A 257 2.64 8.16 29.09
C ALA A 257 2.50 9.32 30.10
N GLU A 258 2.37 10.57 29.64
CA GLU A 258 2.07 11.72 30.50
C GLU A 258 0.71 11.58 31.21
N LEU A 259 -0.32 11.08 30.50
CA LEU A 259 -1.64 10.83 31.09
C LEU A 259 -1.58 9.74 32.16
N THR A 260 -0.80 8.67 31.95
CA THR A 260 -0.58 7.62 32.94
C THR A 260 0.09 8.19 34.19
N ALA A 261 1.14 9.01 34.03
CA ALA A 261 1.81 9.67 35.16
C ALA A 261 0.86 10.61 35.93
N PHE A 262 0.00 11.33 35.22
CA PHE A 262 -1.05 12.15 35.85
C PHE A 262 -2.06 11.29 36.63
N GLY A 263 -2.49 10.16 36.06
CA GLY A 263 -3.37 9.20 36.73
C GLY A 263 -2.76 8.66 38.03
N GLU A 264 -1.48 8.29 38.02
CA GLU A 264 -0.74 7.86 39.22
C GLU A 264 -0.69 8.96 40.30
N ALA A 265 -0.45 10.22 39.90
CA ALA A 265 -0.46 11.35 40.81
C ALA A 265 -1.84 11.56 41.46
N CYS A 266 -2.93 11.41 40.69
CA CYS A 266 -4.29 11.46 41.21
C CYS A 266 -4.57 10.36 42.24
N ILE A 267 -4.14 9.13 41.97
CA ILE A 267 -4.27 7.99 42.89
C ILE A 267 -3.51 8.26 44.20
N LEU A 268 -2.27 8.75 44.11
CA LEU A 268 -1.45 9.07 45.27
C LEU A 268 -2.05 10.21 46.11
N ASN A 269 -2.55 11.26 45.46
CA ASN A 269 -3.18 12.38 46.15
C ASN A 269 -4.47 11.97 46.86
N ALA A 270 -5.29 11.13 46.23
CA ALA A 270 -6.49 10.58 46.87
C ALA A 270 -6.14 9.74 48.11
N ALA A 271 -5.10 8.89 48.02
CA ALA A 271 -4.61 8.12 49.17
C ALA A 271 -4.15 9.03 50.32
N ARG A 272 -3.40 10.10 50.02
CA ARG A 272 -2.96 11.10 51.00
C ARG A 272 -4.14 11.83 51.66
N VAL A 273 -5.16 12.20 50.89
CA VAL A 273 -6.39 12.81 51.43
C VAL A 273 -7.07 11.85 52.40
N ARG A 274 -7.21 10.57 52.03
CA ARG A 274 -7.80 9.55 52.90
C ARG A 274 -6.97 9.35 54.17
N GLU A 275 -5.65 9.20 54.07
CA GLU A 275 -4.75 9.05 55.22
C GLU A 275 -4.85 10.23 56.21
N ALA A 276 -5.00 11.45 55.70
CA ALA A 276 -5.12 12.64 56.53
C ALA A 276 -6.53 12.82 57.14
N ALA A 277 -7.59 12.49 56.40
CA ALA A 277 -8.97 12.80 56.79
C ALA A 277 -9.66 11.66 57.57
N LEU A 278 -9.32 10.40 57.29
CA LEU A 278 -9.99 9.23 57.84
C LEU A 278 -9.93 9.17 59.39
N PRO A 279 -8.75 9.35 60.04
CA PRO A 279 -8.67 9.29 61.50
C PRO A 279 -9.54 10.35 62.17
N VAL A 280 -9.54 11.57 61.61
CA VAL A 280 -10.34 12.69 62.13
C VAL A 280 -11.84 12.40 62.04
N LEU A 281 -12.30 11.82 60.92
CA LEU A 281 -13.71 11.46 60.76
C LEU A 281 -14.13 10.29 61.64
N GLU A 282 -13.22 9.35 61.92
CA GLU A 282 -13.47 8.20 62.81
C GLU A 282 -13.64 8.62 64.26
N ASP A 283 -12.71 9.44 64.76
CA ASP A 283 -12.76 9.94 66.13
C ASP A 283 -14.03 10.74 66.42
N LEU A 284 -14.52 11.51 65.44
CA LEU A 284 -15.72 12.33 65.59
C LEU A 284 -17.03 11.52 65.48
N LEU A 285 -17.04 10.38 64.79
CA LEU A 285 -18.22 9.52 64.63
C LEU A 285 -18.48 8.60 65.83
N ALA A 286 -17.45 8.30 66.64
CA ALA A 286 -17.54 7.38 67.77
C ALA A 286 -18.42 7.87 68.95
N GLY A 287 -18.94 9.10 68.91
CA GLY A 287 -19.56 9.77 70.06
C GLY A 287 -20.97 10.33 69.88
N LEU A 288 -21.75 9.92 68.88
CA LEU A 288 -23.02 10.58 68.52
C LEU A 288 -24.23 9.62 68.51
N THR A 289 -25.37 10.08 69.04
CA THR A 289 -26.64 9.31 69.17
C THR A 289 -27.73 9.81 68.20
N GLU A 290 -28.66 8.93 67.81
CA GLU A 290 -29.68 9.16 66.78
C GLU A 290 -31.03 9.61 67.37
N ASP A 291 -31.43 10.89 67.20
CA ASP A 291 -32.74 11.34 67.73
C ASP A 291 -33.52 12.33 66.82
N THR A 292 -33.05 12.69 65.61
CA THR A 292 -33.76 13.67 64.74
C THR A 292 -33.78 13.30 63.25
N ALA A 293 -34.70 13.90 62.48
CA ALA A 293 -34.79 13.71 61.03
C ALA A 293 -33.49 14.05 60.27
N VAL A 294 -32.70 15.00 60.79
CA VAL A 294 -31.38 15.33 60.23
C VAL A 294 -30.35 14.22 60.52
N HIS A 295 -30.47 13.51 61.64
CA HIS A 295 -29.68 12.30 61.91
C HIS A 295 -30.03 11.18 60.92
N THR A 296 -31.32 10.93 60.67
CA THR A 296 -31.74 9.95 59.65
C THR A 296 -31.17 10.31 58.27
N LEU A 297 -31.24 11.59 57.88
CA LEU A 297 -30.67 12.05 56.62
C LEU A 297 -29.13 11.85 56.56
N ALA A 298 -28.43 12.11 57.66
CA ALA A 298 -26.99 11.88 57.78
C ALA A 298 -26.63 10.38 57.67
N ALA A 299 -27.38 9.51 58.36
CA ALA A 299 -27.19 8.06 58.27
C ALA A 299 -27.41 7.54 56.85
N ARG A 300 -28.45 8.03 56.15
CA ARG A 300 -28.71 7.68 54.75
C ARG A 300 -27.60 8.16 53.81
N LEU A 301 -27.03 9.33 54.03
CA LEU A 301 -25.87 9.80 53.25
C LEU A 301 -24.63 8.93 53.52
N TYR A 302 -24.41 8.52 54.77
CA TYR A 302 -23.34 7.61 55.15
C TYR A 302 -23.52 6.21 54.52
N ASP A 303 -24.74 5.68 54.48
CA ASP A 303 -25.06 4.42 53.80
C ASP A 303 -24.66 4.46 52.30
N HIS A 304 -24.86 5.60 51.64
CA HIS A 304 -24.43 5.77 50.24
C HIS A 304 -22.91 5.91 50.09
N ALA A 305 -22.21 6.51 51.06
CA ALA A 305 -20.75 6.50 51.09
C ALA A 305 -20.22 5.06 51.14
N ARG A 306 -20.84 4.20 51.97
CA ARG A 306 -20.53 2.77 52.02
C ARG A 306 -20.85 2.07 50.70
N PHE A 307 -22.00 2.34 50.11
CA PHE A 307 -22.38 1.78 48.80
C PHE A 307 -21.35 2.10 47.71
N ILE A 308 -20.82 3.33 47.65
CA ILE A 308 -19.79 3.72 46.68
C ILE A 308 -18.51 2.91 46.89
N ASN A 309 -18.06 2.78 48.15
CA ASN A 309 -16.88 1.98 48.47
C ASN A 309 -17.08 0.50 48.14
N ASP A 310 -18.27 -0.05 48.41
CA ASP A 310 -18.62 -1.42 48.06
C ASP A 310 -18.63 -1.62 46.53
N ALA A 311 -19.16 -0.65 45.76
CA ALA A 311 -19.15 -0.71 44.29
C ALA A 311 -17.73 -0.72 43.73
N VAL A 312 -16.80 0.06 44.30
CA VAL A 312 -15.38 0.03 43.95
C VAL A 312 -14.74 -1.30 44.36
N ALA A 313 -14.95 -1.75 45.59
CA ALA A 313 -14.35 -2.98 46.13
C ALA A 313 -14.82 -4.26 45.42
N GLN A 314 -16.04 -4.25 44.89
CA GLN A 314 -16.65 -5.35 44.15
C GLN A 314 -16.56 -5.17 42.62
N SER A 315 -15.81 -4.19 42.14
CA SER A 315 -15.66 -3.91 40.71
C SER A 315 -15.20 -5.14 39.93
N GLY A 316 -15.90 -5.46 38.84
CA GLY A 316 -15.60 -6.59 37.95
C GLY A 316 -15.91 -7.98 38.52
N LYS A 317 -16.50 -8.08 39.72
CA LYS A 317 -16.85 -9.37 40.34
C LYS A 317 -18.25 -9.86 39.98
N ASN A 318 -19.01 -9.09 39.20
CA ASN A 318 -20.37 -9.41 38.79
C ASN A 318 -21.32 -9.68 39.99
N ILE A 319 -21.09 -8.95 41.09
CA ILE A 319 -21.91 -9.04 42.30
C ILE A 319 -23.12 -8.12 42.16
N LYS A 320 -24.31 -8.63 42.50
CA LYS A 320 -25.54 -7.83 42.55
C LYS A 320 -25.49 -6.91 43.75
N LEU A 321 -25.39 -5.61 43.51
CA LEU A 321 -25.60 -4.57 44.54
C LEU A 321 -27.10 -4.29 44.72
N PRO A 322 -27.53 -3.79 45.90
CA PRO A 322 -28.93 -3.43 46.16
C PRO A 322 -29.43 -2.38 45.18
N ASP A 323 -30.70 -2.50 44.77
CA ASP A 323 -31.39 -1.48 43.99
C ASP A 323 -31.70 -0.23 44.86
N HIS A 324 -31.90 0.91 44.20
CA HIS A 324 -32.28 2.17 44.88
C HIS A 324 -33.56 2.04 45.71
N THR A 325 -34.51 1.18 45.32
CA THR A 325 -35.74 0.90 46.09
C THR A 325 -35.51 -0.05 47.27
N GLU A 326 -34.51 -0.92 47.18
CA GLU A 326 -34.13 -1.89 48.22
C GLU A 326 -33.25 -1.23 49.31
N CYS A 327 -32.65 -0.07 49.02
CA CYS A 327 -31.75 0.61 49.93
C CYS A 327 -32.49 1.31 51.07
N ALA A 328 -31.79 1.55 52.18
CA ALA A 328 -32.38 2.14 53.38
C ALA A 328 -32.93 3.56 53.18
N PHE A 329 -32.41 4.30 52.18
CA PHE A 329 -32.94 5.61 51.79
C PHE A 329 -34.17 5.45 50.89
N GLY A 330 -34.19 4.54 49.92
CA GLY A 330 -35.36 4.30 49.06
C GLY A 330 -36.60 3.83 49.82
N GLN A 331 -36.39 2.96 50.82
CA GLN A 331 -37.45 2.55 51.75
C GLN A 331 -37.98 3.74 52.57
N TRP A 332 -37.09 4.63 53.04
CA TRP A 332 -37.48 5.84 53.75
C TRP A 332 -38.15 6.86 52.83
N TYR A 333 -37.68 6.97 51.59
CA TYR A 333 -38.17 7.88 50.56
C TYR A 333 -39.64 7.61 50.23
N SER A 334 -39.97 6.32 50.09
CA SER A 334 -41.33 5.85 49.78
C SER A 334 -42.21 5.70 51.03
N GLY A 335 -41.63 5.77 52.23
CA GLY A 335 -42.30 5.54 53.52
C GLY A 335 -42.52 6.81 54.34
N ASP A 336 -42.09 6.79 55.60
CA ASP A 336 -42.26 7.89 56.57
C ASP A 336 -41.67 9.21 56.05
N GLY A 337 -40.50 9.16 55.42
CA GLY A 337 -39.86 10.35 54.87
C GLY A 337 -40.70 11.01 53.79
N GLY A 338 -41.31 10.22 52.89
CA GLY A 338 -42.16 10.74 51.83
C GLY A 338 -43.43 11.41 52.36
N SER A 339 -44.02 10.83 53.41
CA SER A 339 -45.19 11.43 54.08
C SER A 339 -44.87 12.78 54.73
N ARG A 340 -43.64 12.95 55.24
CA ARG A 340 -43.23 14.13 56.01
C ARG A 340 -42.61 15.24 55.15
N PHE A 341 -41.88 14.84 54.11
CA PHE A 341 -41.02 15.74 53.34
C PHE A 341 -41.37 15.77 51.84
N GLY A 342 -42.37 15.01 51.38
CA GLY A 342 -42.73 14.88 49.96
C GLY A 342 -43.09 16.18 49.23
N GLN A 343 -43.47 17.23 49.97
CA GLN A 343 -43.76 18.55 49.39
C GLN A 343 -42.50 19.36 49.08
N LEU A 344 -41.39 19.03 49.72
CA LEU A 344 -40.10 19.71 49.55
C LEU A 344 -39.57 19.53 48.12
N ALA A 345 -38.96 20.57 47.57
CA ALA A 345 -38.45 20.56 46.21
C ALA A 345 -37.21 19.66 46.10
N ALA A 346 -36.28 19.76 47.06
CA ALA A 346 -35.09 18.91 47.09
C ALA A 346 -35.45 17.43 47.33
N TRP A 347 -36.53 17.15 48.06
CA TRP A 347 -37.03 15.78 48.24
C TRP A 347 -37.43 15.16 46.89
N ARG A 348 -38.32 15.80 46.13
CA ARG A 348 -38.76 15.26 44.83
C ARG A 348 -37.62 15.14 43.81
N ALA A 349 -36.65 16.05 43.86
CA ALA A 349 -35.53 16.06 42.94
C ALA A 349 -34.49 14.96 43.20
N ILE A 350 -34.42 14.41 44.42
CA ILE A 350 -33.35 13.49 44.84
C ILE A 350 -33.46 12.09 44.24
N ASP A 351 -34.65 11.69 43.81
CA ASP A 351 -34.95 10.32 43.38
C ASP A 351 -34.14 9.91 42.14
N GLU A 352 -34.05 10.78 41.13
CA GLU A 352 -33.33 10.44 39.90
C GLU A 352 -31.80 10.34 40.11
N PRO A 353 -31.11 11.29 40.78
CA PRO A 353 -29.70 11.12 41.12
C PRO A 353 -29.43 9.92 42.03
N HIS A 354 -30.34 9.61 42.96
CA HIS A 354 -30.28 8.42 43.80
C HIS A 354 -30.32 7.14 42.95
N ARG A 355 -31.30 7.02 42.05
CA ARG A 355 -31.41 5.91 41.10
C ARG A 355 -30.14 5.77 40.26
N ARG A 356 -29.60 6.88 39.73
CA ARG A 356 -28.36 6.90 38.93
C ARG A 356 -27.15 6.36 39.70
N VAL A 357 -27.00 6.68 40.99
CA VAL A 357 -25.92 6.13 41.83
C VAL A 357 -26.01 4.61 41.90
N HIS A 358 -27.19 4.05 42.14
CA HIS A 358 -27.36 2.60 42.21
C HIS A 358 -27.13 1.91 40.86
N VAL A 359 -27.66 2.47 39.77
CA VAL A 359 -27.49 1.93 38.41
C VAL A 359 -26.00 1.93 38.01
N ALA A 360 -25.31 3.05 38.22
CA ALA A 360 -23.89 3.18 37.88
C ALA A 360 -23.00 2.31 38.78
N GLY A 361 -23.30 2.23 40.08
CA GLY A 361 -22.57 1.34 41.01
C GLY A 361 -22.73 -0.12 40.65
N ALA A 362 -23.93 -0.55 40.27
CA ALA A 362 -24.16 -1.91 39.79
C ALA A 362 -23.42 -2.19 38.46
N ALA A 363 -23.38 -1.24 37.53
CA ALA A 363 -22.59 -1.37 36.31
C ALA A 363 -21.08 -1.51 36.60
N LEU A 364 -20.56 -0.70 37.54
CA LEU A 364 -19.16 -0.75 37.95
C LEU A 364 -18.79 -2.09 38.59
N ALA A 365 -19.67 -2.63 39.44
CA ALA A 365 -19.52 -3.95 40.06
C ALA A 365 -19.54 -5.10 39.03
N ARG A 366 -20.24 -4.93 37.91
CA ARG A 366 -20.29 -5.92 36.84
C ARG A 366 -19.10 -5.85 35.90
N GLU A 367 -18.75 -4.66 35.42
CA GLU A 367 -17.95 -4.52 34.20
C GLU A 367 -16.57 -3.87 34.43
N ALA A 368 -16.35 -3.23 35.59
CA ALA A 368 -15.08 -2.55 35.91
C ALA A 368 -14.60 -1.55 34.84
N THR A 369 -15.52 -0.83 34.20
CA THR A 369 -15.19 0.13 33.14
C THR A 369 -14.98 1.54 33.67
N ALA A 370 -14.10 2.29 33.00
CA ALA A 370 -13.87 3.69 33.33
C ALA A 370 -15.14 4.54 33.13
N GLU A 371 -15.99 4.18 32.17
CA GLU A 371 -17.28 4.82 31.92
C GLU A 371 -18.26 4.61 33.09
N ALA A 372 -18.37 3.38 33.62
CA ALA A 372 -19.22 3.11 34.78
C ALA A 372 -18.73 3.87 36.03
N ALA A 373 -17.41 3.98 36.22
CA ALA A 373 -16.82 4.73 37.32
C ALA A 373 -17.10 6.24 37.20
N GLU A 374 -16.98 6.81 36.00
CA GLU A 374 -17.31 8.21 35.70
C GLU A 374 -18.79 8.51 35.98
N ASN A 375 -19.69 7.65 35.48
CA ASN A 375 -21.12 7.80 35.68
C ASN A 375 -21.49 7.78 37.17
N LEU A 376 -20.85 6.90 37.96
CA LEU A 376 -21.05 6.84 39.40
C LEU A 376 -20.50 8.10 40.09
N ALA A 377 -19.34 8.60 39.67
CA ALA A 377 -18.74 9.79 40.22
C ALA A 377 -19.65 11.01 40.01
N GLN A 378 -20.15 11.22 38.79
CA GLN A 378 -21.08 12.31 38.48
C GLN A 378 -22.38 12.18 39.28
N ALA A 379 -23.01 11.01 39.28
CA ALA A 379 -24.26 10.77 40.00
C ALA A 379 -24.12 10.98 41.51
N SER A 380 -22.99 10.57 42.10
CA SER A 380 -22.73 10.74 43.53
C SER A 380 -22.63 12.21 43.95
N MET A 381 -22.05 13.08 43.12
CA MET A 381 -21.98 14.52 43.43
C MET A 381 -23.33 15.22 43.25
N ASP A 382 -24.12 14.81 42.25
CA ASP A 382 -25.50 15.29 42.10
C ASP A 382 -26.35 14.90 43.32
N LEU A 383 -26.19 13.65 43.80
CA LEU A 383 -26.86 13.16 45.00
C LEU A 383 -26.45 13.98 46.23
N LEU A 384 -25.15 14.19 46.45
CA LEU A 384 -24.65 14.96 47.60
C LEU A 384 -25.21 16.39 47.63
N ARG A 385 -25.27 17.07 46.47
CA ARG A 385 -25.85 18.43 46.36
C ARG A 385 -27.29 18.46 46.84
N LEU A 386 -28.09 17.44 46.47
CA LEU A 386 -29.50 17.36 46.85
C LEU A 386 -29.68 16.95 48.32
N PHE A 387 -28.83 16.10 48.88
CA PHE A 387 -28.79 15.85 50.33
C PHE A 387 -28.53 17.14 51.12
N VAL A 388 -27.58 17.98 50.67
CA VAL A 388 -27.27 19.26 51.31
C VAL A 388 -28.44 20.26 51.17
N ALA A 389 -29.09 20.32 50.00
CA ALA A 389 -30.27 21.15 49.78
C ALA A 389 -31.44 20.72 50.67
N LEU A 390 -31.72 19.41 50.71
CA LEU A 390 -32.78 18.84 51.53
C LEU A 390 -32.56 19.10 53.02
N LYS A 391 -31.32 19.02 53.50
CA LYS A 391 -30.98 19.37 54.89
C LYS A 391 -31.34 20.83 55.22
N ARG A 392 -31.14 21.77 54.29
CA ARG A 392 -31.53 23.19 54.47
C ARG A 392 -33.05 23.35 54.50
N GLU A 393 -33.76 22.68 53.60
CA GLU A 393 -35.23 22.74 53.55
C GLU A 393 -35.85 22.15 54.83
N ILE A 394 -35.37 20.99 55.31
CA ILE A 394 -35.82 20.38 56.57
C ILE A 394 -35.55 21.30 57.77
N ALA A 395 -34.40 21.98 57.81
CA ALA A 395 -34.09 22.92 58.87
C ALA A 395 -34.99 24.19 58.84
N GLY A 396 -35.49 24.56 57.67
CA GLY A 396 -36.41 25.69 57.46
C GLY A 396 -37.88 25.38 57.71
N MET A 397 -38.26 24.12 57.96
CA MET A 397 -39.63 23.71 58.32
C MET A 397 -39.98 23.97 59.79
N LYS A 398 -39.08 24.57 60.58
CA LYS A 398 -39.29 24.91 61.99
C LYS A 398 -40.30 26.03 62.19
#